data_AF-A0A151K3G0-F1
#
_entry.id   AF-A0A151K3G0-F1
#
_cell.length_a   1.000
_cell.length_b   1.000
_cell.length_c   1.000
_cell.angle_alpha   90.00
_cell.angle_beta   90.00
_cell.angle_gamma   90.00
#
_symmetry.space_group_name_H-M   'P 1'
#
loop_
_entity.id
_entity.type
_entity.pdbx_description
1 polymer ?
#
loop_
_entity_poly.entity_id
_entity_poly.type
_entity_poly.pdbx_seq_one_letter_code
_entity_poly.pdbx_strand_id
1 'polypeptide(L)'
;MRMSGMYWGLTALDLMGKLEQTNKEEVLEFIRQCQSDSGGISASIQHDPHLLYTLSAIQILCIYDALDVINVDKVVNYVKERQQPDGSFVGDQWGEVDVRFSFCAVATLSLLLS
;
A
#
# COMPACT_ATOMS: atom_id res chain seq x y z
N MET A 1 -10.64 -3.42 4.77
CA MET A 1 -10.26 -4.76 5.28
C MET A 1 -9.69 -5.69 4.21
N ARG A 2 -10.11 -5.63 2.92
CA ARG A 2 -9.64 -6.57 1.88
C ARG A 2 -8.13 -6.50 1.61
N MET A 3 -7.55 -5.32 1.43
CA MET A 3 -6.12 -5.16 1.13
C MET A 3 -5.18 -5.74 2.21
N SER A 4 -5.38 -5.40 3.49
CA SER A 4 -4.52 -5.92 4.57
C SER A 4 -4.67 -7.44 4.77
N GLY A 5 -5.87 -7.98 4.60
CA GLY A 5 -6.10 -9.43 4.62
C GLY A 5 -5.34 -10.15 3.50
N MET A 6 -5.31 -9.57 2.30
CA MET A 6 -4.49 -10.08 1.20
C MET A 6 -3.01 -10.05 1.54
N TYR A 7 -2.50 -8.94 2.08
CA TYR A 7 -1.09 -8.84 2.48
C TYR A 7 -0.70 -9.94 3.48
N TRP A 8 -1.48 -10.15 4.54
CA TRP A 8 -1.17 -11.19 5.52
C TRP A 8 -1.23 -12.60 4.92
N GLY A 9 -2.25 -12.90 4.13
CA GLY A 9 -2.40 -14.20 3.49
C GLY A 9 -1.28 -14.51 2.49
N LEU A 10 -0.94 -13.54 1.64
CA LEU A 10 0.11 -13.68 0.64
C LEU A 10 1.49 -13.77 1.28
N THR A 11 1.77 -12.97 2.32
CA THR A 11 3.02 -13.07 3.08
C THR A 11 3.17 -14.43 3.73
N ALA A 12 2.10 -14.96 4.34
CA ALA A 12 2.14 -16.29 4.94
C ALA A 12 2.43 -17.38 3.90
N LEU A 13 1.82 -17.30 2.72
CA LEU A 13 2.08 -18.24 1.62
C LEU A 13 3.50 -18.12 1.07
N ASP A 14 4.01 -16.90 0.91
CA ASP A 14 5.39 -16.64 0.47
C ASP A 14 6.41 -17.24 1.46
N LEU A 15 6.23 -17.01 2.76
CA LEU A 15 7.06 -17.60 3.81
C LEU A 15 7.02 -19.14 3.82
N MET A 16 5.92 -19.74 3.39
CA MET A 16 5.77 -21.20 3.26
C MET A 16 6.28 -21.74 1.91
N GLY A 17 6.75 -20.87 1.02
CA GLY A 17 7.16 -21.23 -0.35
C GLY A 17 5.98 -21.74 -1.18
N LYS A 18 4.77 -21.23 -0.93
CA LYS A 18 3.50 -21.60 -1.57
C LYS A 18 2.84 -20.46 -2.34
N LEU A 19 3.59 -19.39 -2.63
CA LEU A 19 3.08 -18.22 -3.35
C LEU A 19 2.55 -18.58 -4.75
N GLU A 20 3.08 -19.63 -5.39
CA GLU A 20 2.65 -20.14 -6.69
C GLU A 20 1.21 -20.67 -6.72
N GLN A 21 0.60 -20.91 -5.55
CA GLN A 21 -0.80 -21.35 -5.45
C GLN A 21 -1.79 -20.18 -5.54
N THR A 22 -1.29 -18.95 -5.62
CA THR A 22 -2.08 -17.73 -5.69
C THR A 22 -2.28 -17.28 -7.13
N ASN A 23 -3.38 -16.58 -7.39
CA ASN A 23 -3.63 -15.96 -8.70
C ASN A 23 -2.96 -14.57 -8.74
N LYS A 24 -1.69 -14.52 -9.16
CA LYS A 24 -0.90 -13.28 -9.21
C LYS A 24 -1.62 -12.21 -10.03
N GLU A 25 -2.10 -12.53 -11.22
CA GLU A 25 -2.73 -11.57 -12.13
C GLU A 25 -3.98 -10.92 -11.52
N GLU A 26 -4.82 -11.71 -10.83
CA GLU A 26 -6.02 -11.20 -10.15
C GLU A 26 -5.65 -10.27 -8.99
N VAL A 27 -4.61 -10.58 -8.24
CA VAL A 27 -4.10 -9.72 -7.16
C VAL A 27 -3.59 -8.40 -7.71
N LEU A 28 -2.77 -8.43 -8.76
CA LEU A 28 -2.20 -7.23 -9.37
C LEU A 28 -3.27 -6.34 -9.99
N GLU A 29 -4.26 -6.92 -10.68
CA GLU A 29 -5.39 -6.17 -11.23
C GLU A 29 -6.23 -5.52 -10.11
N PHE A 30 -6.48 -6.24 -9.01
CA PHE A 30 -7.18 -5.65 -7.86
C PHE A 30 -6.43 -4.46 -7.27
N ILE A 31 -5.11 -4.56 -7.08
CA ILE A 31 -4.29 -3.44 -6.56
C ILE A 31 -4.34 -2.25 -7.52
N ARG A 32 -4.19 -2.50 -8.83
CA ARG A 32 -4.29 -1.47 -9.87
C ARG A 32 -5.62 -0.71 -9.78
N GLN A 33 -6.74 -1.42 -9.64
CA GLN A 33 -8.06 -0.81 -9.52
C GLN A 33 -8.29 -0.06 -8.19
N CYS A 34 -7.48 -0.33 -7.16
CA CYS A 34 -7.56 0.36 -5.87
C CYS A 34 -6.70 1.62 -5.81
N GLN A 35 -5.82 1.89 -6.79
CA GLN A 35 -5.08 3.15 -6.84
C GLN A 35 -6.01 4.29 -7.25
N SER A 36 -6.09 5.32 -6.42
CA SER A 36 -6.88 6.53 -6.68
C SER A 36 -6.09 7.56 -7.48
N ASP A 37 -6.77 8.60 -7.98
CA ASP A 37 -6.12 9.71 -8.69
C ASP A 37 -5.09 10.45 -7.83
N SER A 38 -5.31 10.49 -6.51
CA SER A 38 -4.39 11.06 -5.53
C SER A 38 -3.07 10.28 -5.41
N GLY A 39 -3.03 9.04 -5.93
CA GLY A 39 -1.89 8.13 -5.83
C GLY A 39 -2.00 7.11 -4.70
N GLY A 40 -2.70 7.45 -3.63
CA GLY A 40 -2.93 6.52 -2.53
C GLY A 40 -3.79 5.33 -2.94
N ILE A 41 -3.62 4.21 -2.25
CA ILE A 41 -4.31 2.96 -2.52
C ILE A 41 -5.31 2.68 -1.40
N SER A 42 -6.51 2.26 -1.79
CA SER A 42 -7.63 2.03 -0.88
C SER A 42 -7.73 0.60 -0.38
N ALA A 43 -8.62 0.39 0.59
CA ALA A 43 -8.88 -0.93 1.15
C ALA A 43 -9.52 -1.91 0.15
N SER A 44 -10.26 -1.36 -0.82
CA SER A 44 -11.04 -2.04 -1.85
C SER A 44 -11.47 -1.01 -2.92
N ILE A 45 -11.82 -1.51 -4.11
CA ILE A 45 -12.28 -0.71 -5.25
C ILE A 45 -13.39 0.27 -4.80
N GLN A 46 -13.28 1.54 -5.24
CA GLN A 46 -14.20 2.65 -4.91
C GLN A 46 -14.22 3.11 -3.43
N HIS A 47 -13.27 2.69 -2.60
CA HIS A 47 -13.06 3.27 -1.27
C HIS A 47 -11.99 4.36 -1.28
N ASP A 48 -12.02 5.20 -0.25
CA ASP A 48 -10.99 6.23 -0.04
C ASP A 48 -9.59 5.60 0.17
N PRO A 49 -8.54 6.23 -0.37
CA PRO A 49 -7.17 5.80 -0.15
C PRO A 49 -6.72 6.09 1.29
N HIS A 50 -5.85 5.25 1.82
CA HIS A 50 -5.31 5.43 3.17
C HIS A 50 -3.89 4.85 3.28
N LEU A 51 -3.01 5.47 4.07
CA LEU A 51 -1.60 5.07 4.21
C LEU A 51 -1.42 3.60 4.58
N LEU A 52 -2.23 3.09 5.52
CA LEU A 52 -2.22 1.67 5.91
C LEU A 52 -2.39 0.71 4.72
N TYR A 53 -3.36 0.97 3.83
CA TYR A 53 -3.64 0.13 2.69
C TYR A 53 -2.65 0.36 1.55
N THR A 54 -2.13 1.59 1.44
CA THR A 54 -1.02 1.93 0.55
C THR A 54 0.21 1.09 0.88
N LEU A 55 0.64 1.04 2.16
CA LEU A 55 1.74 0.17 2.58
C LEU A 55 1.45 -1.30 2.26
N SER A 56 0.27 -1.80 2.64
CA SER A 56 -0.10 -3.21 2.41
C SER A 56 -0.01 -3.57 0.92
N ALA A 57 -0.47 -2.68 0.03
CA ALA A 57 -0.38 -2.88 -1.40
C ALA A 57 1.08 -2.87 -1.89
N ILE A 58 1.91 -1.90 -1.46
CA ILE A 58 3.33 -1.86 -1.83
C ILE A 58 4.06 -3.14 -1.39
N GLN A 59 3.79 -3.64 -0.19
CA GLN A 59 4.39 -4.88 0.29
C GLN A 59 3.99 -6.09 -0.56
N ILE A 60 2.72 -6.19 -0.98
CA ILE A 60 2.27 -7.24 -1.90
C ILE A 60 2.98 -7.13 -3.25
N LEU A 61 3.13 -5.91 -3.78
CA LEU A 61 3.83 -5.70 -5.05
C LEU A 61 5.33 -6.03 -4.94
N CYS A 62 5.96 -5.78 -3.80
CA CYS A 62 7.34 -6.23 -3.54
C CYS A 62 7.43 -7.76 -3.49
N ILE A 63 6.50 -8.44 -2.81
CA ILE A 63 6.46 -9.93 -2.76
C ILE A 63 6.40 -10.51 -4.18
N TYR A 64 5.66 -9.88 -5.09
CA TYR A 64 5.53 -10.35 -6.47
C TYR A 64 6.55 -9.77 -7.46
N ASP A 65 7.44 -8.89 -7.03
CA ASP A 65 8.35 -8.09 -7.88
C ASP A 65 7.59 -7.40 -9.04
N ALA A 66 6.59 -6.60 -8.70
CA ALA A 66 5.60 -6.06 -9.64
C ALA A 66 5.19 -4.60 -9.35
N LEU A 67 6.11 -3.75 -8.89
CA LEU A 67 5.83 -2.35 -8.59
C LEU A 67 5.41 -1.53 -9.82
N ASP A 68 5.72 -2.01 -11.04
CA ASP A 68 5.40 -1.37 -12.32
C ASP A 68 3.88 -1.32 -12.62
N VAL A 69 3.06 -2.07 -11.89
CA VAL A 69 1.60 -2.11 -12.12
C VAL A 69 0.85 -0.89 -11.61
N ILE A 70 1.50 -0.03 -10.83
CA ILE A 70 0.95 1.20 -10.26
C ILE A 70 1.80 2.41 -10.64
N ASN A 71 1.24 3.61 -10.48
CA ASN A 71 2.02 4.83 -10.58
C ASN A 71 2.76 5.11 -9.25
N VAL A 72 4.04 4.75 -9.18
CA VAL A 72 4.89 4.91 -7.99
C VAL A 72 5.10 6.39 -7.61
N ASP A 73 5.32 7.27 -8.58
CA ASP A 73 5.53 8.70 -8.32
C ASP A 73 4.31 9.33 -7.63
N LYS A 74 3.11 8.93 -8.04
CA LYS A 74 1.87 9.35 -7.37
C LYS A 74 1.78 8.80 -5.95
N VAL A 75 2.23 7.57 -5.66
CA VAL A 75 2.30 7.05 -4.29
C VAL A 75 3.25 7.88 -3.44
N VAL A 76 4.43 8.22 -3.96
CA VAL A 76 5.41 9.05 -3.24
C VAL A 76 4.82 10.42 -2.90
N ASN A 77 4.15 11.06 -3.86
CA ASN A 77 3.49 12.35 -3.62
C ASN A 77 2.35 12.22 -2.61
N TYR A 78 1.52 11.18 -2.71
CA TYR A 78 0.46 10.90 -1.75
C TYR A 78 1.00 10.80 -0.31
N VAL A 79 2.09 10.04 -0.10
CA VAL A 79 2.71 9.89 1.23
C VAL A 79 3.25 11.23 1.75
N LYS A 80 3.91 12.01 0.89
CA LYS A 80 4.46 13.34 1.26
C LYS A 80 3.36 14.30 1.71
N GLU A 81 2.23 14.34 1.00
CA GLU A 81 1.11 15.23 1.35
C GLU A 81 0.40 14.86 2.67
N ARG A 82 0.67 13.67 3.23
CA ARG A 82 0.16 13.28 4.55
C ARG A 82 1.09 13.71 5.69
N GLN A 83 2.30 14.16 5.41
CA GLN A 83 3.22 14.65 6.44
C GLN A 83 2.72 15.98 7.02
N GLN A 84 2.71 16.08 8.35
CA GLN A 84 2.31 17.27 9.08
C GLN A 84 3.54 18.14 9.43
N PRO A 85 3.34 19.44 9.77
CA PRO A 85 4.44 20.34 10.12
C PRO A 85 5.30 19.89 11.31
N ASP A 86 4.74 19.08 12.22
CA ASP A 86 5.45 18.50 13.36
C ASP A 86 6.23 17.22 13.02
N GLY A 87 6.20 16.79 11.76
CA GLY A 87 6.85 15.58 11.26
C GLY A 87 6.03 14.30 11.42
N SER A 88 4.85 14.34 12.05
CA SER A 88 3.91 13.22 12.10
C SER A 88 3.24 13.00 10.73
N PHE A 89 2.50 11.90 10.60
CA PHE A 89 1.74 11.58 9.39
C PHE A 89 0.28 11.30 9.75
N VAL A 90 -0.64 11.73 8.88
CA VAL A 90 -2.05 11.37 8.98
C VAL A 90 -2.42 10.25 8.01
N GLY A 91 -3.36 9.39 8.40
CA GLY A 91 -3.72 8.20 7.63
C GLY A 91 -4.37 8.51 6.28
N ASP A 92 -5.15 9.58 6.24
CA ASP A 92 -5.94 10.03 5.09
C ASP A 92 -6.27 11.53 5.19
N GLN A 93 -7.23 11.99 4.39
CA GLN A 93 -7.70 13.38 4.34
C GLN A 93 -8.47 13.84 5.59
N TRP A 94 -8.92 12.93 6.45
CA TRP A 94 -9.73 13.23 7.64
C TRP A 94 -8.87 13.55 8.86
N GLY A 95 -7.54 13.37 8.75
CA GLY A 95 -6.57 13.97 9.67
C GLY A 95 -6.37 13.22 10.98
N GLU A 96 -6.71 11.93 11.06
CA GLU A 96 -6.33 11.10 12.22
C GLU A 96 -4.80 11.08 12.33
N VAL A 97 -4.28 11.46 13.51
CA VAL A 97 -2.85 11.39 13.83
C VAL A 97 -2.61 10.17 14.70
N ASP A 98 -1.85 9.21 14.16
CA ASP A 98 -1.46 8.00 14.86
C ASP A 98 -0.03 7.61 14.46
N VAL A 99 0.77 7.15 15.43
CA VAL A 99 2.16 6.71 15.22
C VAL A 99 2.28 5.62 14.15
N ARG A 100 1.24 4.80 13.96
CA ARG A 100 1.17 3.78 12.90
C ARG A 100 1.32 4.38 11.52
N PHE A 101 0.85 5.61 11.29
CA PHE A 101 0.95 6.27 9.99
C PHE A 101 2.36 6.73 9.69
N SER A 102 3.12 7.16 10.70
CA SER A 102 4.55 7.43 10.55
C SER A 102 5.31 6.18 10.13
N PHE A 103 5.03 5.04 10.76
CA PHE A 103 5.59 3.76 10.32
C PHE A 103 5.18 3.43 8.88
N CYS A 104 3.90 3.53 8.55
CA CYS A 104 3.41 3.21 7.22
C CYS A 104 4.05 4.09 6.14
N ALA A 105 4.18 5.39 6.39
CA ALA A 105 4.78 6.34 5.46
C ALA A 105 6.26 6.01 5.21
N VAL A 106 7.06 5.86 6.28
CA VAL A 106 8.50 5.60 6.17
C VAL A 106 8.76 4.23 5.54
N ALA A 107 8.02 3.19 5.94
CA ALA A 107 8.16 1.86 5.35
C ALA A 107 7.78 1.85 3.86
N THR A 108 6.71 2.56 3.49
CA THR A 108 6.29 2.70 2.08
C THR A 108 7.42 3.33 1.25
N LEU A 109 7.94 4.48 1.69
CA LEU A 109 9.01 5.17 0.98
C LEU A 109 10.30 4.34 0.93
N SER A 110 10.63 3.62 2.01
CA SER A 110 11.81 2.75 2.04
C SER A 110 11.75 1.61 1.03
N LEU A 111 10.56 1.02 0.82
CA LEU A 111 10.36 -0.07 -0.14
C LEU A 111 10.34 0.41 -1.60
N LEU A 112 10.03 1.69 -1.84
CA LEU A 112 10.02 2.27 -3.18
C LEU A 112 11.40 2.79 -3.63
N LEU A 113 12.35 2.91 -2.70
CA LEU A 113 13.72 3.37 -2.94
C LEU A 113 14.74 2.23 -3.04
N SER A 114 14.32 1.00 -2.76
CA SER A 114 15.15 -0.22 -2.74
C SER A 114 15.31 -0.87 -4.11
#